data_AF-A0A5D2UZF2-F1
#
_entry.id   AF-A0A5D2UZF2-F1
#
_cell.length_a   1.000
_cell.length_b   1.000
_cell.length_c   1.000
_cell.angle_alpha   90.00
_cell.angle_beta   90.00
_cell.angle_gamma   90.00
#
_symmetry.space_group_name_H-M   'P 1'
#
loop_
_entity.id
_entity.type
_entity.pdbx_description
1 polymer ?
#
loop_
_entity_poly.entity_id
_entity_poly.type
_entity_poly.pdbx_seq_one_letter_code
_entity_poly.pdbx_strand_id
1 'polypeptide(L)'
;MAAMREMIFRIAAMQPIHIDPESVKPPKRRNVKISKDPQSVAARHRRERISERIRILQRLVPGGTKMDTASMLDEAIHYVKFLKTQVQSLERVATSRPAGLGFPVAMSNGSFHPMGKPYQPTQNLQEFGDAWLS
;
A
#
# COMPACT_ATOMS: atom_id res chain seq x y z
N MET A 1 10.72 -20.00 -15.87
CA MET A 1 11.00 -18.96 -14.85
C MET A 1 9.75 -18.21 -14.38
N ALA A 2 8.76 -17.92 -15.23
CA ALA A 2 7.57 -17.14 -14.87
C ALA A 2 6.73 -17.71 -13.70
N ALA A 3 6.48 -19.02 -13.67
CA ALA A 3 5.68 -19.65 -12.61
C ALA A 3 6.30 -19.50 -11.20
N MET A 4 7.63 -19.58 -11.11
CA MET A 4 8.35 -19.37 -9.84
C MET A 4 8.27 -17.92 -9.38
N ARG A 5 8.38 -16.95 -10.30
CA ARG A 5 8.21 -15.53 -9.99
C ARG A 5 6.82 -15.24 -9.46
N GLU A 6 5.79 -15.77 -10.12
CA GLU A 6 4.41 -15.60 -9.68
C GLU A 6 4.17 -16.18 -8.28
N MET A 7 4.72 -17.36 -7.98
CA MET A 7 4.65 -17.96 -6.65
C MET A 7 5.29 -17.07 -5.58
N ILE A 8 6.50 -16.54 -5.85
CA ILE A 8 7.19 -15.63 -4.93
C ILE A 8 6.36 -14.36 -4.69
N PHE A 9 5.77 -13.80 -5.75
CA PHE A 9 4.93 -12.60 -5.64
C PHE A 9 3.66 -12.83 -4.84
N ARG A 10 3.00 -13.99 -5.02
CA ARG A 10 1.83 -14.38 -4.21
C ARG A 10 2.18 -14.50 -2.73
N ILE A 11 3.30 -15.17 -2.41
CA ILE A 11 3.77 -15.31 -1.03
C ILE A 11 4.06 -13.94 -0.42
N ALA A 12 4.81 -13.10 -1.13
CA ALA A 12 5.17 -11.77 -0.65
C ALA A 12 3.96 -10.85 -0.42
N ALA A 13 2.95 -10.92 -1.28
CA ALA A 13 1.73 -10.12 -1.15
C ALA A 13 0.87 -10.48 0.07
N MET A 14 1.04 -11.68 0.63
CA MET A 14 0.31 -12.16 1.81
C MET A 14 1.09 -11.97 3.12
N GLN A 15 2.34 -11.52 3.06
CA GLN A 15 3.09 -11.19 4.26
C GLN A 15 2.68 -9.81 4.80
N PRO A 16 2.54 -9.64 6.12
CA PRO A 16 2.28 -8.32 6.69
C PRO A 16 3.47 -7.40 6.43
N ILE A 17 3.22 -6.29 5.74
CA ILE A 17 4.25 -5.31 5.41
C ILE A 17 4.18 -4.17 6.44
N HIS A 18 5.24 -3.98 7.23
CA HIS A 18 5.47 -2.74 7.99
C HIS A 18 6.33 -1.79 7.14
N ILE A 19 5.72 -0.75 6.57
CA ILE A 19 6.44 0.35 5.89
C ILE A 19 6.64 1.47 6.91
N ASP A 20 7.71 1.37 7.70
CA ASP A 20 8.17 2.50 8.49
C ASP A 20 9.35 3.15 7.75
N PRO A 21 9.15 4.24 7.00
CA PRO A 21 10.22 4.92 6.27
C PRO A 21 11.32 5.42 7.20
N GLU A 22 10.99 5.77 8.45
CA GLU A 22 11.97 6.18 9.48
C GLU A 22 12.84 5.02 10.02
N SER A 23 12.41 3.76 9.88
CA SER A 23 13.16 2.61 10.41
C SER A 23 14.46 2.33 9.64
N VAL A 24 14.67 2.96 8.48
CA VAL A 24 15.78 2.67 7.57
C VAL A 24 17.05 3.43 8.00
N LYS A 25 17.60 3.04 9.17
CA LYS A 25 18.76 3.69 9.79
C LYS A 25 19.92 3.88 8.78
N PRO A 26 20.41 5.12 8.56
CA PRO A 26 21.58 5.36 7.73
C PRO A 26 22.80 4.59 8.26
N PRO A 27 23.63 4.00 7.38
CA PRO A 27 24.87 3.39 7.82
C PRO A 27 25.79 4.46 8.46
N LYS A 28 26.34 4.15 9.64
CA LYS A 28 27.26 5.04 10.36
C LYS A 28 28.54 5.19 9.54
N ARG A 29 28.75 6.38 8.96
CA ARG A 29 29.95 6.67 8.16
C ARG A 29 31.17 6.80 9.08
N ARG A 30 32.26 6.10 8.76
CA ARG A 30 33.59 6.22 9.41
C ARG A 30 34.08 7.68 9.28
N ASN A 31 34.77 8.19 10.30
CA ASN A 31 35.34 9.55 10.31
C ASN A 31 36.23 9.81 9.09
N VAL A 32 35.67 10.41 8.06
CA VAL A 32 36.38 10.95 6.89
C VAL A 32 36.17 12.45 6.92
N LYS A 33 37.21 13.25 6.64
CA LYS A 33 37.11 14.71 6.55
C LYS A 33 36.07 15.05 5.47
N ILE A 34 34.90 15.57 5.88
CA ILE A 34 33.79 15.91 4.98
C ILE A 34 33.97 17.35 4.52
N SER A 35 33.83 17.59 3.21
CA SER A 35 33.81 18.95 2.67
C SER A 35 32.60 19.72 3.21
N LYS A 36 32.82 20.99 3.58
CA LYS A 36 31.77 21.93 4.02
C LYS A 36 31.27 22.83 2.88
N ASP A 37 31.81 22.64 1.68
CA ASP A 37 31.38 23.37 0.50
C ASP A 37 29.86 23.16 0.24
N PRO A 38 29.08 24.23 0.00
CA PRO A 38 27.63 24.12 -0.18
C PRO A 38 27.21 23.13 -1.27
N GLN A 39 27.94 23.08 -2.40
CA GLN A 39 27.65 22.15 -3.48
C GLN A 39 27.92 20.69 -3.06
N SER A 40 29.02 20.45 -2.32
CA SER A 40 29.33 19.14 -1.75
C SER A 40 28.26 18.66 -0.76
N VAL A 41 27.79 19.56 0.12
CA VAL A 41 26.73 19.27 1.10
C VAL A 41 25.41 18.94 0.39
N ALA A 42 25.01 19.73 -0.60
CA ALA A 42 23.79 19.49 -1.38
C ALA A 42 23.84 18.14 -2.12
N ALA A 43 24.97 17.83 -2.77
CA ALA A 43 25.17 16.55 -3.45
C ALA A 43 25.13 15.36 -2.48
N ARG A 44 25.70 15.52 -1.28
CA ARG A 44 25.64 14.50 -0.21
C ARG A 44 24.20 14.25 0.23
N HIS A 45 23.44 15.29 0.53
CA HIS A 45 22.05 15.15 0.94
C HIS A 45 21.19 14.48 -0.16
N ARG A 46 21.41 14.84 -1.43
CA ARG A 46 20.77 14.15 -2.57
C ARG A 46 21.08 12.65 -2.59
N ARG A 47 22.36 12.27 -2.42
CA ARG A 47 22.78 10.86 -2.38
C ARG A 47 22.17 10.12 -1.20
N GLU A 48 22.10 10.73 -0.02
CA GLU A 48 21.51 10.12 1.17
C GLU A 48 20.02 9.83 0.98
N ARG A 49 19.25 10.78 0.42
CA ARG A 49 17.83 10.59 0.07
C ARG A 49 17.63 9.48 -0.96
N ILE A 50 18.51 9.36 -1.95
CA ILE A 50 18.46 8.28 -2.93
C ILE A 50 18.73 6.93 -2.25
N SER A 51 19.79 6.83 -1.44
CA SER A 51 20.15 5.59 -0.74
C SER A 51 19.09 5.14 0.26
N GLU A 52 18.38 6.07 0.90
CA GLU A 52 17.20 5.76 1.72
C GLU A 52 16.08 5.11 0.91
N ARG A 53 15.68 5.74 -0.20
CA ARG A 53 14.63 5.21 -1.08
C ARG A 53 15.00 3.83 -1.65
N ILE A 54 16.25 3.62 -2.03
CA ILE A 54 16.74 2.31 -2.50
C ILE A 54 16.60 1.25 -1.40
N ARG A 55 16.94 1.55 -0.15
CA ARG A 55 16.82 0.62 0.97
C ARG A 55 15.38 0.30 1.34
N ILE A 56 14.47 1.27 1.21
CA ILE A 56 13.03 1.03 1.34
C ILE A 56 12.59 0.05 0.24
N LEU A 57 12.96 0.33 -1.01
CA LEU A 57 12.59 -0.51 -2.15
C LEU A 57 13.09 -1.96 -2.00
N GLN A 58 14.31 -2.17 -1.48
CA GLN A 58 14.88 -3.50 -1.20
C GLN A 58 14.04 -4.36 -0.24
N ARG A 59 13.21 -3.74 0.61
CA ARG A 59 12.31 -4.42 1.55
C ARG A 59 10.93 -4.68 0.97
N LEU A 60 10.51 -3.87 -0.02
CA LEU A 60 9.20 -3.99 -0.66
C LEU A 60 9.21 -4.95 -1.85
N VAL A 61 10.35 -5.06 -2.53
CA VAL A 61 10.50 -5.95 -3.69
C VAL A 61 10.84 -7.36 -3.20
N PRO A 62 10.11 -8.41 -3.63
CA PRO A 62 10.43 -9.79 -3.27
C PRO A 62 11.85 -10.16 -3.71
N GLY A 63 12.72 -10.48 -2.74
CA GLY A 63 14.13 -10.78 -3.01
C GLY A 63 15.05 -9.55 -3.19
N GLY A 64 14.53 -8.32 -3.11
CA GLY A 64 15.25 -7.09 -3.45
C GLY A 64 16.55 -6.85 -2.69
N THR A 65 16.67 -7.33 -1.45
CA THR A 65 17.91 -7.21 -0.65
C THR A 65 19.10 -7.97 -1.25
N LYS A 66 18.85 -9.00 -2.07
CA LYS A 66 19.89 -9.84 -2.68
C LYS A 66 20.15 -9.49 -4.16
N MET A 67 19.53 -8.43 -4.66
CA MET A 67 19.56 -8.04 -6.06
C MET A 67 20.41 -6.78 -6.27
N ASP A 68 21.03 -6.66 -7.44
CA ASP A 68 21.58 -5.38 -7.88
C ASP A 68 20.46 -4.37 -8.18
N THR A 69 20.83 -3.09 -8.33
CA THR A 69 19.84 -2.02 -8.49
C THR A 69 19.04 -2.14 -9.78
N ALA A 70 19.65 -2.56 -10.89
CA ALA A 70 18.94 -2.65 -12.16
C ALA A 70 17.91 -3.79 -12.11
N SER A 71 18.36 -4.98 -11.70
CA SER A 71 17.47 -6.14 -11.56
C SER A 71 16.33 -5.88 -10.57
N MET A 72 16.61 -5.20 -9.45
CA MET A 72 15.58 -4.86 -8.45
C MET A 72 14.53 -3.91 -9.03
N LEU A 73 14.94 -2.94 -9.85
CA LEU A 73 13.99 -2.02 -10.50
C LEU A 73 13.11 -2.74 -11.51
N ASP A 74 13.66 -3.67 -12.28
CA ASP A 74 12.89 -4.51 -13.20
C ASP A 74 11.88 -5.38 -12.45
N GLU A 75 12.29 -6.07 -11.38
CA GLU A 75 11.37 -6.87 -10.57
C GLU A 75 10.31 -6.01 -9.86
N ALA A 76 10.64 -4.78 -9.46
CA ALA A 76 9.65 -3.84 -8.91
C ALA A 76 8.53 -3.55 -9.91
N ILE A 77 8.87 -3.33 -11.18
CA ILE A 77 7.87 -3.11 -12.24
C ILE A 77 6.96 -4.32 -12.39
N HIS A 78 7.53 -5.53 -12.40
CA HIS A 78 6.76 -6.77 -12.51
C HIS A 78 5.86 -7.00 -11.29
N TYR A 79 6.38 -6.75 -10.09
CA TYR A 79 5.61 -6.92 -8.85
C TYR A 79 4.44 -5.93 -8.78
N VAL A 80 4.64 -4.67 -9.17
CA VAL A 80 3.54 -3.69 -9.25
C VAL A 80 2.47 -4.12 -10.26
N LYS A 81 2.87 -4.63 -11.43
CA LYS A 81 1.90 -5.18 -12.41
C LYS A 81 1.12 -6.36 -11.84
N PHE A 82 1.80 -7.27 -11.15
CA PHE A 82 1.17 -8.40 -10.47
C PHE A 82 0.15 -7.93 -9.42
N LEU A 83 0.53 -6.99 -8.55
CA LEU A 83 -0.35 -6.46 -7.51
C LEU A 83 -1.61 -5.79 -8.09
N LYS A 84 -1.46 -5.01 -9.18
CA LYS A 84 -2.62 -4.41 -9.88
C LYS A 84 -3.59 -5.48 -10.39
N THR A 85 -3.08 -6.55 -10.99
CA THR A 85 -3.92 -7.67 -11.45
C THR A 85 -4.61 -8.37 -10.29
N GLN A 86 -3.92 -8.57 -9.16
CA GLN A 86 -4.53 -9.16 -7.96
C GLN A 86 -5.68 -8.29 -7.44
N VAL A 87 -5.48 -6.97 -7.30
CA VAL A 87 -6.53 -6.04 -6.87
C VAL A 87 -7.74 -6.06 -7.81
N GLN A 88 -7.52 -5.96 -9.12
CA GLN A 88 -8.61 -6.03 -10.11
C GLN A 88 -9.38 -7.36 -10.04
N SER A 89 -8.68 -8.47 -9.79
CA SER A 89 -9.32 -9.78 -9.64
C SER A 89 -10.21 -9.83 -8.39
N LEU A 90 -9.75 -9.27 -7.28
CA LEU A 90 -10.49 -9.20 -6.02
C LEU A 90 -11.71 -8.27 -6.13
N GLU A 91 -11.58 -7.13 -6.79
CA GLU A 91 -12.69 -6.22 -7.08
C GLU A 91 -13.78 -6.92 -7.91
N ARG A 92 -13.39 -7.64 -8.97
CA ARG A 92 -14.33 -8.43 -9.78
C ARG A 92 -15.08 -9.47 -8.94
N VAL A 93 -14.38 -10.20 -8.07
CA VAL A 93 -14.98 -11.19 -7.16
C VAL A 93 -15.94 -10.52 -6.16
N ALA A 94 -15.60 -9.34 -5.66
CA ALA A 94 -16.47 -8.57 -4.78
C ALA A 94 -17.75 -8.10 -5.50
N THR A 95 -17.64 -7.68 -6.76
CA THR A 95 -18.78 -7.23 -7.58
C THR A 95 -19.63 -8.36 -8.15
N SER A 96 -19.05 -9.55 -8.37
CA SER A 96 -19.75 -10.73 -8.90
C SER A 96 -20.38 -11.59 -7.80
N ARG A 97 -20.12 -11.27 -6.54
CA ARG A 97 -20.85 -11.84 -5.40
C ARG A 97 -22.28 -11.30 -5.47
N PRO A 98 -23.30 -12.11 -5.80
CA PRO A 98 -24.67 -11.64 -5.74
C PRO A 98 -24.92 -11.20 -4.30
N ALA A 99 -25.50 -10.01 -4.13
CA ALA A 99 -25.94 -9.49 -2.84
C ALA A 99 -27.12 -10.32 -2.29
N GLY A 100 -26.92 -11.63 -2.06
CA GLY A 100 -28.04 -12.54 -1.83
C GLY A 100 -27.73 -13.92 -1.23
N LEU A 101 -26.53 -14.22 -0.71
CA LEU A 101 -26.28 -15.51 -0.02
C LEU A 101 -25.46 -15.34 1.26
N GLY A 102 -26.20 -15.35 2.37
CA GLY A 102 -25.80 -15.25 3.77
C GLY A 102 -26.99 -14.61 4.48
N PHE A 103 -28.04 -15.34 4.86
CA PHE A 103 -28.08 -16.50 5.73
C PHE A 103 -29.22 -17.48 5.36
N PRO A 104 -29.10 -18.80 5.60
CA PRO A 104 -30.25 -19.69 5.60
C PRO A 104 -31.17 -19.37 6.79
N VAL A 105 -32.46 -19.35 6.49
CA VAL A 105 -33.64 -19.16 7.34
C VAL A 105 -33.55 -19.81 8.73
N ALA A 106 -33.94 -19.07 9.77
CA ALA A 106 -34.60 -19.64 10.95
C ALA A 106 -36.07 -19.18 10.94
N MET A 107 -36.97 -19.99 10.36
CA MET A 107 -38.40 -19.86 10.57
C MET A 107 -38.65 -20.35 12.00
N SER A 108 -38.42 -19.48 12.98
CA SER A 108 -38.87 -19.69 14.35
C SER A 108 -40.19 -18.96 14.50
N ASN A 109 -41.21 -19.76 14.76
CA ASN A 109 -42.58 -19.41 15.03
C ASN A 109 -42.63 -18.42 16.21
N GLY A 110 -43.00 -17.16 15.98
CA GLY A 110 -43.07 -16.18 17.07
C GLY A 110 -43.37 -14.75 16.64
N SER A 111 -44.67 -14.43 16.64
CA SER A 111 -45.24 -13.13 17.06
C SER A 111 -44.83 -11.85 16.31
N PHE A 112 -45.79 -11.36 15.52
CA PHE A 112 -45.90 -10.01 14.98
C PHE A 112 -45.72 -8.93 16.08
N HIS A 113 -44.83 -7.96 15.85
CA HIS A 113 -44.95 -6.59 16.37
C HIS A 113 -44.35 -5.59 15.36
N PRO A 114 -45.16 -4.70 14.73
CA PRO A 114 -44.65 -3.56 13.99
C PRO A 114 -44.94 -2.28 14.77
N MET A 115 -43.93 -1.57 15.29
CA MET A 115 -44.02 -0.13 15.64
C MET A 115 -42.65 0.35 16.17
N GLY A 116 -42.05 1.37 15.53
CA GLY A 116 -40.90 2.07 16.14
C GLY A 116 -39.92 2.85 15.26
N LYS A 117 -40.42 3.85 14.51
CA LYS A 117 -39.73 5.07 13.97
C LYS A 117 -38.59 4.93 12.92
N PRO A 118 -38.70 5.60 11.75
CA PRO A 118 -37.56 5.84 10.87
C PRO A 118 -36.66 6.96 11.42
N TYR A 119 -35.35 6.74 11.38
CA TYR A 119 -34.33 7.74 11.65
C TYR A 119 -34.28 8.71 10.46
N GLN A 120 -34.54 10.00 10.71
CA GLN A 120 -34.33 11.08 9.75
C GLN A 120 -32.83 11.45 9.72
N PRO A 121 -32.17 11.50 8.56
CA PRO A 121 -30.86 12.13 8.46
C PRO A 121 -31.05 13.65 8.45
N THR A 122 -30.47 14.34 9.43
CA THR A 122 -30.41 15.80 9.45
C THR A 122 -29.56 16.27 8.26
N GLN A 123 -30.17 16.98 7.33
CA GLN A 123 -29.47 17.75 6.32
C GLN A 123 -28.71 18.89 7.01
N ASN A 124 -27.38 18.83 7.01
CA ASN A 124 -26.52 20.01 7.09
C ASN A 124 -25.11 19.63 6.65
N LEU A 125 -24.89 19.65 5.34
CA LEU A 125 -23.57 19.82 4.77
C LEU A 125 -23.70 20.51 3.41
N GLN A 126 -24.05 21.80 3.44
CA GLN A 126 -24.01 22.66 2.25
C GLN A 126 -23.57 24.07 2.66
N GLU A 127 -22.44 24.21 3.37
CA GLU A 127 -21.85 25.54 3.59
C GLU A 127 -20.35 25.53 3.92
N PHE A 128 -19.53 24.79 3.16
CA PHE A 128 -18.07 24.95 3.21
C PHE A 128 -17.42 24.79 1.81
N GLY A 129 -18.13 25.22 0.77
CA GLY A 129 -17.70 25.07 -0.64
C GLY A 129 -17.07 26.30 -1.30
N ASP A 130 -17.28 27.51 -0.77
CA ASP A 130 -17.10 28.74 -1.58
C ASP A 130 -15.96 29.67 -1.13
N ALA A 131 -15.00 29.19 -0.32
CA ALA A 131 -13.92 30.04 0.22
C ALA A 131 -12.54 29.88 -0.45
N TRP A 132 -12.42 29.11 -1.54
CA TRP A 132 -11.12 28.84 -2.20
C TRP A 132 -11.00 29.38 -3.64
N LEU A 133 -12.00 30.12 -4.12
CA LEU A 133 -11.99 30.72 -5.46
C LEU A 133 -12.36 32.22 -5.42
N SER A 134 -11.54 33.01 -4.74
CA SER A 134 -11.32 34.44 -5.03
C SER A 134 -9.89 34.82 -4.66
#